data_AF-A0A2N2ZAK6-F1
#
_entry.id   AF-A0A2N2ZAK6-F1
#
_cell.length_a   1.000
_cell.length_b   1.000
_cell.length_c   1.000
_cell.angle_alpha   90.00
_cell.angle_beta   90.00
_cell.angle_gamma   90.00
#
_symmetry.space_group_name_H-M   'P 1'
#
loop_
_entity.id
_entity.type
_entity.pdbx_description
1 polymer ?
#
loop_
_entity_poly.entity_id
_entity_poly.type
_entity_poly.pdbx_seq_one_letter_code
_entity_poly.pdbx_strand_id
1 'polypeptide(L)'
;MDNLEENIRQLVTDVLKEMDLNSVKAPSTGKIGVFSDINDAIIAADIAFREFIQLPLDKRAQIVENIRKVSLEQNETMSRMAHDETGLGRYEDKLAKNILGIKKTPGVEDIVPQAFSNEHGLTLVER
;
A
#
# COMPACT_ATOMS: atom_id res chain seq x y z
N MET A 1 40.49 -29.89 20.27
CA MET A 1 39.91 -28.52 20.30
C MET A 1 39.05 -28.27 19.06
N ASP A 2 38.88 -29.27 18.19
CA ASP A 2 38.36 -29.12 16.82
C ASP A 2 36.83 -29.26 16.70
N ASN A 3 36.13 -29.41 17.82
CA ASN A 3 34.68 -29.65 17.84
C ASN A 3 33.88 -28.51 18.51
N LEU A 4 34.56 -27.49 19.05
CA LEU A 4 33.87 -26.41 19.76
C LEU A 4 33.11 -25.49 18.80
N GLU A 5 33.71 -25.19 17.64
CA GLU A 5 33.06 -24.32 16.64
C GLU A 5 31.84 -25.00 16.01
N GLU A 6 31.95 -26.29 15.71
CA GLU A 6 30.86 -27.08 15.13
C GLU A 6 29.70 -27.24 16.13
N ASN A 7 30.01 -27.47 17.41
CA ASN A 7 29.01 -27.51 18.48
C ASN A 7 28.35 -26.13 18.71
N ILE A 8 29.09 -25.03 18.63
CA ILE A 8 28.52 -23.68 18.74
C ILE A 8 27.60 -23.39 17.55
N ARG A 9 27.98 -23.76 16.32
CA ARG A 9 27.15 -23.59 15.12
C ARG A 9 25.86 -24.39 15.21
N GLN A 10 25.95 -25.63 15.68
CA GLN A 10 24.78 -26.50 15.87
C GLN A 10 23.84 -25.90 16.93
N LEU A 11 24.37 -25.48 18.07
CA LEU A 11 23.60 -24.87 19.15
C LEU A 11 22.92 -23.56 18.75
N VAL A 12 23.60 -22.70 17.98
CA VAL A 12 23.01 -21.48 17.42
C VAL A 12 21.90 -21.82 16.41
N THR A 13 22.09 -22.85 15.59
CA THR A 13 21.08 -23.29 14.61
C THR A 13 19.82 -23.82 15.30
N ASP A 14 20.00 -24.58 16.38
CA ASP A 14 18.90 -25.16 17.14
C ASP A 14 18.15 -24.08 17.93
N VAL A 15 18.87 -23.11 18.53
CA VAL A 15 18.25 -21.93 19.17
C VAL A 15 17.47 -21.07 18.15
N LEU A 16 17.99 -20.87 16.94
CA LEU A 16 17.29 -20.14 15.87
C LEU A 16 16.04 -20.87 15.37
N LYS A 17 15.99 -22.21 15.45
CA LYS A 17 14.80 -23.00 15.13
C LYS A 17 13.76 -22.99 16.25
N GLU A 18 14.20 -22.97 17.50
CA GLU A 18 13.31 -22.88 18.67
C GLU A 18 12.77 -21.48 18.91
N MET A 19 13.50 -20.45 18.48
CA MET A 19 12.98 -19.10 18.36
C MET A 19 11.97 -19.08 17.20
N ASP A 20 10.70 -19.28 17.53
CA ASP A 20 9.58 -18.99 16.65
C ASP A 20 9.50 -17.47 16.40
N LEU A 21 10.43 -16.97 15.59
CA LEU A 21 10.47 -15.59 15.09
C LEU A 21 9.33 -15.31 14.10
N ASN A 22 8.54 -16.35 13.75
CA ASN A 22 7.49 -16.27 12.73
C ASN A 22 6.07 -16.21 13.30
N SER A 23 5.88 -16.18 14.63
CA SER A 23 4.54 -15.98 15.23
C SER A 23 4.37 -14.64 15.93
N VAL A 24 5.09 -13.60 15.49
CA VAL A 24 4.64 -12.22 15.73
C VAL A 24 3.37 -12.00 14.91
N LYS A 25 2.23 -12.48 15.41
CA LYS A 25 0.94 -11.89 15.05
C LYS A 25 0.99 -10.46 15.58
N ALA A 26 1.33 -9.53 14.67
CA ALA A 26 1.20 -8.10 14.88
C ALA A 26 -0.13 -7.84 15.61
N PRO A 27 -0.15 -7.05 16.69
CA PRO A 27 -1.38 -6.71 17.38
C PRO A 27 -2.34 -6.05 16.39
N SER A 28 -3.32 -6.81 15.90
CA SER A 28 -4.32 -6.27 14.99
C SER A 28 -5.27 -5.42 15.81
N THR A 29 -5.43 -4.15 15.45
CA THR A 29 -6.39 -3.25 16.09
C THR A 29 -7.86 -3.64 15.81
N GLY A 30 -8.10 -4.77 15.14
CA GLY A 30 -9.41 -5.20 14.63
C GLY A 30 -9.88 -4.42 13.40
N LYS A 31 -9.14 -3.38 12.98
CA LYS A 31 -9.42 -2.57 11.80
C LYS A 31 -8.49 -2.94 10.65
N ILE A 32 -9.07 -3.12 9.47
CA ILE A 32 -8.33 -3.46 8.24
C ILE A 32 -7.30 -2.36 7.94
N GLY A 33 -6.05 -2.76 7.74
CA GLY A 33 -4.96 -1.85 7.36
C GLY A 33 -4.42 -0.97 8.50
N VAL A 34 -4.84 -1.18 9.75
CA VAL A 34 -4.37 -0.40 10.92
C VAL A 34 -3.57 -1.29 11.86
N PHE A 35 -2.29 -0.96 12.01
CA PHE A 35 -1.30 -1.69 12.82
C PHE A 35 -0.91 -0.88 14.05
N SER A 36 -0.53 -1.56 15.13
CA SER A 36 -0.05 -0.92 16.37
C SER A 36 1.41 -0.45 16.28
N ASP A 37 2.21 -1.11 15.42
CA ASP A 37 3.62 -0.77 15.18
C ASP A 37 3.84 -0.40 13.71
N ILE A 38 4.79 0.51 13.48
CA ILE A 38 5.12 1.00 12.14
C ILE A 38 5.81 -0.08 11.28
N ASN A 39 6.64 -0.95 11.87
CA ASN A 39 7.34 -1.98 11.11
C ASN A 39 6.35 -3.02 10.58
N ASP A 40 5.33 -3.36 11.36
CA ASP A 40 4.26 -4.25 10.93
C ASP A 40 3.52 -3.69 9.71
N ALA A 41 3.24 -2.37 9.71
CA ALA A 41 2.61 -1.70 8.57
C ALA A 41 3.51 -1.72 7.32
N ILE A 42 4.82 -1.50 7.48
CA ILE A 42 5.79 -1.52 6.38
C ILE A 42 5.86 -2.92 5.76
N ILE A 43 5.98 -3.96 6.59
CA ILE A 43 6.06 -5.35 6.13
C ILE A 43 4.78 -5.73 5.39
N ALA A 44 3.61 -5.40 5.94
CA ALA A 44 2.33 -5.66 5.30
C ALA A 44 2.18 -4.94 3.95
N ALA A 45 2.66 -3.69 3.86
CA ALA A 45 2.63 -2.92 2.62
C ALA A 45 3.57 -3.51 1.54
N ASP A 46 4.77 -3.98 1.90
CA ASP A 46 5.70 -4.64 0.94
C ASP A 46 5.08 -5.91 0.36
N ILE A 47 4.48 -6.74 1.21
CA ILE A 47 3.79 -7.97 0.78
C ILE A 47 2.62 -7.63 -0.16
N ALA A 48 1.75 -6.71 0.24
CA ALA A 48 0.61 -6.30 -0.57
C ALA A 48 1.04 -5.69 -1.90
N PHE A 49 2.13 -4.91 -1.94
CA PHE A 49 2.66 -4.34 -3.16
C PHE A 49 3.15 -5.41 -4.14
N ARG A 50 3.87 -6.43 -3.67
CA ARG A 50 4.33 -7.55 -4.51
C ARG A 50 3.17 -8.29 -5.16
N GLU A 51 2.06 -8.46 -4.45
CA GLU A 51 0.84 -9.04 -5.02
C GLU A 51 0.16 -8.08 -6.00
N PHE A 52 0.08 -6.79 -5.65
CA PHE A 52 -0.56 -5.76 -6.46
C PHE A 52 0.11 -5.58 -7.83
N ILE A 53 1.45 -5.62 -7.91
CA ILE A 53 2.17 -5.46 -9.18
C ILE A 53 1.95 -6.63 -10.15
N GLN A 54 1.50 -7.79 -9.67
CA GLN A 54 1.13 -8.91 -10.54
C GLN A 54 -0.27 -8.75 -11.15
N LEU A 55 -1.07 -7.81 -10.63
CA LEU A 55 -2.41 -7.58 -11.15
C LEU A 55 -2.39 -6.87 -12.50
N PRO A 56 -3.30 -7.23 -13.43
CA PRO A 56 -3.45 -6.54 -14.70
C PRO A 56 -4.01 -5.12 -14.50
N LEU A 57 -3.76 -4.23 -15.46
CA LEU A 57 -4.18 -2.82 -15.39
C LEU A 57 -5.69 -2.66 -15.17
N ASP A 58 -6.52 -3.47 -15.82
CA ASP A 58 -7.98 -3.43 -15.63
C ASP A 58 -8.38 -3.69 -14.17
N LYS A 59 -7.65 -4.57 -13.47
CA LYS A 59 -7.93 -4.84 -12.06
C LYS A 59 -7.51 -3.66 -11.18
N ARG A 60 -6.40 -3.01 -11.52
CA ARG A 60 -5.96 -1.77 -10.84
C ARG A 60 -6.97 -0.63 -11.07
N ALA A 61 -7.52 -0.52 -12.28
CA ALA A 61 -8.59 0.43 -12.60
C ALA A 61 -9.84 0.21 -11.72
N GLN A 62 -10.26 -1.05 -11.54
CA GLN A 62 -11.36 -1.40 -10.64
C GLN A 62 -11.08 -1.03 -9.18
N ILE A 63 -9.84 -1.21 -8.71
CA ILE A 63 -9.43 -0.82 -7.36
C ILE A 63 -9.53 0.70 -7.20
N VAL A 64 -8.99 1.47 -8.15
CA VAL A 64 -9.07 2.95 -8.15
C VAL A 64 -10.53 3.41 -8.15
N GLU A 65 -11.39 2.82 -8.97
CA GLU A 65 -12.81 3.19 -9.02
C GLU A 65 -13.53 2.91 -7.70
N ASN A 66 -13.23 1.78 -7.05
CA ASN A 66 -13.79 1.48 -5.73
C ASN A 66 -13.31 2.47 -4.65
N ILE A 67 -12.04 2.87 -4.69
CA ILE A 67 -11.52 3.91 -3.77
C ILE A 67 -12.27 5.22 -3.98
N ARG A 68 -12.48 5.64 -5.24
CA ARG A 68 -13.24 6.85 -5.57
C ARG A 68 -14.68 6.75 -5.08
N LYS A 69 -15.34 5.63 -5.31
CA LYS A 69 -16.72 5.38 -4.86
C LYS A 69 -16.87 5.49 -3.34
N VAL A 70 -16.08 4.74 -2.58
CA VAL A 70 -16.16 4.74 -1.11
C VAL A 70 -15.80 6.13 -0.56
N SER A 71 -14.83 6.81 -1.17
CA SER A 71 -14.43 8.16 -0.75
C SER A 71 -15.54 9.19 -0.98
N LEU A 72 -16.33 9.05 -2.05
CA LEU A 72 -17.53 9.88 -2.28
C LEU A 72 -18.61 9.58 -1.25
N GLU A 73 -18.89 8.30 -1.00
CA GLU A 73 -19.89 7.84 -0.03
C GLU A 73 -19.57 8.33 1.40
N GLN A 74 -18.28 8.40 1.76
CA GLN A 74 -17.82 8.82 3.08
C GLN A 74 -17.41 10.30 3.18
N ASN A 75 -17.58 11.08 2.11
CA ASN A 75 -17.03 12.45 2.06
C ASN A 75 -17.57 13.36 3.17
N GLU A 76 -18.86 13.28 3.47
CA GLU A 76 -19.47 14.08 4.54
C GLU A 76 -18.87 13.75 5.91
N THR A 77 -18.74 12.46 6.21
CA THR A 77 -18.13 11.98 7.45
C THR A 77 -16.69 12.45 7.57
N MET A 78 -15.87 12.22 6.54
CA MET A 78 -14.45 12.62 6.54
C MET A 78 -14.28 14.13 6.67
N SER A 79 -15.10 14.92 5.97
CA SER A 79 -15.03 16.38 6.00
C SER A 79 -15.38 16.95 7.37
N ARG A 80 -16.38 16.36 8.04
CA ARG A 80 -16.78 16.75 9.40
C ARG A 80 -15.71 16.36 10.41
N MET A 81 -15.28 15.10 10.41
CA MET A 81 -14.22 14.61 11.29
C MET A 81 -12.95 15.46 11.20
N ALA A 82 -12.51 15.79 9.98
CA ALA A 82 -11.31 16.59 9.79
C ALA A 82 -11.46 18.05 10.26
N HIS A 83 -12.66 18.61 10.32
CA HIS A 83 -12.89 19.93 10.93
C HIS A 83 -12.92 19.80 12.45
N ASP A 84 -13.68 18.85 12.99
CA ASP A 84 -13.88 18.66 14.42
C ASP A 84 -12.57 18.29 15.14
N GLU A 85 -11.72 17.46 14.51
CA GLU A 85 -10.43 17.03 15.06
C GLU A 85 -9.38 18.15 15.05
N THR A 86 -9.33 18.94 13.98
CA THR A 86 -8.23 19.91 13.78
C THR A 86 -8.60 21.35 14.14
N GLY A 87 -9.89 21.69 14.11
CA GLY A 87 -10.39 23.07 14.19
C GLY A 87 -10.06 23.94 12.96
N LEU A 88 -9.50 23.36 11.88
CA LEU A 88 -8.99 24.11 10.74
C LEU A 88 -9.89 24.04 9.49
N GLY A 89 -10.11 25.20 8.87
CA GLY A 89 -10.88 25.33 7.62
C GLY A 89 -12.39 25.19 7.82
N ARG A 90 -13.15 25.18 6.72
CA ARG A 90 -14.62 25.06 6.72
C ARG A 90 -15.05 23.68 6.22
N TYR A 91 -16.15 23.17 6.75
CA TYR A 91 -16.71 21.87 6.36
C TYR A 91 -17.05 21.82 4.86
N GLU A 92 -17.67 22.87 4.34
CA GLU A 92 -18.12 22.99 2.95
C GLU A 92 -16.93 23.01 1.98
N ASP A 93 -15.84 23.68 2.36
CA ASP A 93 -14.62 23.68 1.57
C ASP A 93 -13.95 22.31 1.55
N LYS A 94 -13.97 21.58 2.69
CA LYS A 94 -13.43 20.21 2.76
C LYS A 94 -14.23 19.25 1.87
N LEU A 95 -15.56 19.37 1.86
CA LEU A 95 -16.42 18.62 0.94
C LEU A 95 -16.00 18.85 -0.51
N ALA A 96 -15.87 20.11 -0.93
CA ALA A 96 -15.48 20.47 -2.29
C ALA A 96 -14.06 19.99 -2.64
N LYS A 97 -13.11 20.14 -1.71
CA LYS A 97 -11.72 19.68 -1.88
C LYS A 97 -11.63 18.16 -2.06
N ASN A 98 -12.38 17.41 -1.26
CA ASN A 98 -12.42 15.96 -1.37
C ASN A 98 -13.05 15.54 -2.70
N ILE A 99 -14.17 16.16 -3.11
CA ILE A 99 -14.77 15.90 -4.44
C ILE A 99 -13.76 16.17 -5.55
N LEU A 100 -12.99 17.26 -5.46
CA LEU A 100 -11.94 17.58 -6.41
C LEU A 100 -10.88 16.47 -6.45
N GLY A 101 -10.31 16.09 -5.30
CA GLY A 101 -9.31 15.03 -5.21
C GLY A 101 -9.83 13.71 -5.78
N ILE A 102 -11.06 13.32 -5.44
CA ILE A 102 -11.65 12.06 -5.89
C ILE A 102 -11.87 12.06 -7.42
N LYS A 103 -12.39 13.16 -7.98
CA LYS A 103 -12.79 13.22 -9.40
C LYS A 103 -11.68 13.65 -10.36
N LYS A 104 -10.61 14.28 -9.87
CA LYS A 104 -9.55 14.88 -10.70
C LYS A 104 -8.17 14.27 -10.51
N THR A 105 -7.97 13.37 -9.55
CA THR A 105 -6.73 12.60 -9.48
C THR A 105 -6.70 11.58 -10.63
N PRO A 106 -5.68 11.61 -11.51
CA PRO A 106 -5.53 10.63 -12.58
C PRO A 106 -5.50 9.19 -12.05
N GLY A 107 -6.07 8.26 -12.80
CA GLY A 107 -6.02 6.83 -12.58
C GLY A 107 -4.99 6.14 -13.48
N VAL A 108 -5.33 4.95 -13.99
CA VAL A 108 -4.47 4.18 -14.89
C VAL A 108 -4.34 4.81 -16.28
N GLU A 109 -5.18 5.78 -16.62
CA GLU A 109 -5.07 6.54 -17.86
C GLU A 109 -3.80 7.41 -17.95
N ASP A 110 -3.07 7.60 -16.85
CA ASP A 110 -1.83 8.39 -16.80
C ASP A 110 -0.59 7.59 -17.25
N ILE A 111 -0.69 6.25 -17.33
CA ILE A 111 0.44 5.33 -17.63
C ILE A 111 0.33 4.69 -19.02
N VAL A 112 -0.20 5.43 -19.99
CA VAL A 112 -0.41 4.92 -21.36
C VAL A 112 0.93 4.86 -22.12
N PRO A 113 1.30 3.69 -22.68
CA PRO A 113 2.54 3.57 -23.45
C PRO A 113 2.45 4.33 -24.78
N GLN A 114 3.55 4.95 -25.18
CA GLN A 114 3.71 5.57 -26.49
C GLN A 114 4.66 4.73 -27.35
N ALA A 115 4.23 4.40 -28.57
CA ALA A 115 5.03 3.61 -29.51
C ALA A 115 5.41 4.46 -30.73
N PHE A 116 6.70 4.46 -31.06
CA PHE A 116 7.26 5.09 -32.25
C PHE A 116 7.84 4.01 -33.14
N SER A 117 7.48 3.98 -34.42
CA SER A 117 8.02 3.02 -35.39
C SER A 117 8.47 3.71 -36.66
N ASN A 118 9.62 3.29 -37.17
CA ASN A 118 10.19 3.73 -38.44
C ASN A 118 10.95 2.59 -39.12
N GLU A 119 11.58 2.86 -40.25
CA GLU A 119 12.43 1.94 -41.01
C GLU A 119 13.63 1.38 -40.21
N HIS A 120 13.95 1.99 -39.07
CA HIS A 120 15.05 1.61 -38.20
C HIS A 120 14.60 0.88 -36.92
N GLY A 121 13.30 0.68 -36.70
CA GLY A 121 12.78 -0.18 -35.64
C GLY A 121 11.55 0.34 -34.91
N LEU A 122 11.44 -0.07 -33.64
CA LEU A 122 10.35 0.25 -32.72
C LEU A 122 10.93 0.77 -31.41
N THR A 123 10.42 1.90 -30.93
CA THR A 123 10.70 2.45 -29.60
C THR A 123 9.41 2.51 -28.82
N LEU A 124 9.39 1.87 -27.65
CA LEU A 124 8.30 1.97 -26.68
C LEU A 124 8.73 2.89 -25.55
N VAL A 125 7.91 3.89 -25.23
CA VAL A 125 8.10 4.79 -24.10
C VAL A 125 6.96 4.57 -23.11
N GLU A 126 7.31 4.07 -21.94
CA GLU A 126 6.42 3.89 -20.80
C GLU A 126 6.75 4.99 -19.77
N ARG A 127 5.76 5.74 -19.28
CA ARG A 127 5.90 6.80 -18.27
C ARG A 127 5.11 6.46 -17.02
#